data_AF-A0A095T6N6-F1
#
_entry.id   AF-A0A095T6N6-F1
#
_cell.length_a   1.000
_cell.length_b   1.000
_cell.length_c   1.000
_cell.angle_alpha   90.00
_cell.angle_beta   90.00
_cell.angle_gamma   90.00
#
_symmetry.space_group_name_H-M   'P 1'
#
loop_
_entity.id
_entity.type
_entity.pdbx_description
1 polymer ?
#
loop_
_entity_poly.entity_id
_entity_poly.type
_entity_poly.pdbx_seq_one_letter_code
_entity_poly.pdbx_strand_id
1 'polypeptide(L)'
;MKFSFGYLVDVISVLTEKELKVRYKSSFLGYLWSIANPLLFAVIYYFIFKLVMRVQIPNYTVFLITGLFPWQWFASSVSNSLFSFISNAQIIKKTIFPRSIIPFCNVFMEFLHFLCTIPVIIVFLLIYKMTPSWSWLWGVPLIGMAQMILTFGLSLAISSMNLFFRDLERFIPLGIMLMFYCTPILYSSDLIPAKYQWMLTINPVSEIMLAWRDLFMNGVIHYHSILSIYIYSFIFLAVGAFIFNKLKYRFAEIL
;
A
#
# COMPACT_ATOMS: atom_id res chain seq x y z
N MET A 1 18.01 13.10 -23.06
CA MET A 1 18.79 12.09 -22.30
C MET A 1 17.95 10.83 -22.16
N LYS A 2 18.37 9.71 -22.75
CA LYS A 2 17.82 8.39 -22.40
C LYS A 2 18.51 7.98 -21.10
N PHE A 3 17.77 7.88 -20.00
CA PHE A 3 18.31 7.37 -18.75
C PHE A 3 18.59 5.87 -18.92
N SER A 4 19.82 5.43 -18.59
CA SER A 4 20.17 4.01 -18.59
C SER A 4 19.44 3.29 -17.45
N PHE A 5 19.11 2.01 -17.63
CA PHE A 5 18.47 1.20 -16.57
C PHE A 5 19.30 1.18 -15.29
N GLY A 6 20.63 1.03 -15.40
CA GLY A 6 21.53 1.05 -14.25
C GLY A 6 21.45 2.37 -13.46
N TYR A 7 21.40 3.51 -14.17
CA TYR A 7 21.25 4.81 -13.53
C TYR A 7 19.93 4.93 -12.74
N LEU A 8 18.82 4.38 -13.26
CA LEU A 8 17.54 4.40 -12.56
C LEU A 8 17.61 3.56 -11.27
N VAL A 9 18.24 2.39 -11.33
CA VAL A 9 18.43 1.52 -10.16
C VAL A 9 19.29 2.22 -9.10
N ASP A 10 20.36 2.90 -9.52
CA ASP A 10 21.23 3.66 -8.60
C ASP A 10 20.45 4.79 -7.91
N VAL A 11 19.70 5.58 -8.69
CA VAL A 11 18.89 6.68 -8.15
C VAL A 11 17.81 6.16 -7.20
N ILE A 12 17.11 5.07 -7.56
CA ILE A 12 16.11 4.44 -6.69
C ILE A 12 16.76 3.99 -5.39
N SER A 13 17.91 3.31 -5.46
CA SER A 13 18.61 2.79 -4.29
C SER A 13 19.03 3.91 -3.34
N VAL A 14 19.66 4.96 -3.87
CA VAL A 14 20.12 6.12 -3.08
C VAL A 14 18.95 6.87 -2.45
N LEU A 15 17.87 7.11 -3.21
CA LEU A 15 16.69 7.82 -2.69
C LEU A 15 15.96 6.98 -1.65
N THR A 16 15.76 5.68 -1.88
CA THR A 16 15.13 4.79 -0.91
C THR A 16 15.96 4.68 0.38
N GLU A 17 17.28 4.57 0.27
CA GLU A 17 18.16 4.57 1.45
C GLU A 17 18.07 5.88 2.23
N LYS A 18 18.04 7.01 1.52
CA LYS A 18 17.83 8.34 2.13
C LYS A 18 16.49 8.40 2.87
N GLU A 19 15.39 7.97 2.24
CA GLU A 19 14.06 8.00 2.87
C GLU A 19 14.00 7.11 4.13
N LEU A 20 14.58 5.90 4.08
CA LEU A 20 14.70 5.01 5.24
C LEU A 20 15.50 5.66 6.38
N LYS A 21 16.66 6.24 6.06
CA LYS A 21 17.49 6.93 7.04
C LYS A 21 16.73 8.09 7.67
N VAL A 22 16.07 8.93 6.88
CA VAL A 22 15.31 10.08 7.38
C VAL A 22 14.18 9.64 8.31
N ARG A 23 13.43 8.61 7.94
CA ARG A 23 12.29 8.10 8.72
C ARG A 23 12.68 7.57 10.10
N TYR A 24 13.80 6.86 10.19
CA TYR A 24 14.24 6.23 11.44
C TYR A 24 15.35 7.00 12.15
N LYS A 25 15.77 8.15 11.60
CA LYS A 25 16.74 9.04 12.24
C LYS A 25 16.19 9.47 13.60
N SER A 26 16.99 9.29 14.63
CA SER A 26 16.66 9.68 16.02
C SER A 26 15.52 8.89 16.68
N SER A 27 15.13 7.73 16.16
CA SER A 27 14.16 6.85 16.81
C SER A 27 14.85 5.78 17.66
N PHE A 28 14.45 5.65 18.93
CA PHE A 28 14.99 4.65 19.86
C PHE A 28 14.80 3.21 19.36
N LEU A 29 13.64 2.90 18.78
CA LEU A 29 13.30 1.58 18.23
C LEU A 29 13.77 1.40 16.78
N GLY A 30 14.12 2.49 16.07
CA GLY A 30 14.61 2.44 14.69
C GLY A 30 13.71 1.62 13.76
N TYR A 31 14.31 0.69 13.02
CA TYR A 31 13.62 -0.19 12.07
C TYR A 31 12.53 -1.07 12.70
N LEU A 32 12.54 -1.33 14.02
CA LEU A 32 11.51 -2.14 14.69
C LEU A 32 10.11 -1.52 14.55
N TRP A 33 10.02 -0.20 14.34
CA TRP A 33 8.75 0.48 14.08
C TRP A 33 8.04 0.00 12.81
N SER A 34 8.77 -0.52 11.82
CA SER A 34 8.17 -1.11 10.62
C SER A 34 7.24 -2.28 10.93
N ILE A 35 7.49 -3.01 12.02
CA ILE A 35 6.68 -4.15 12.47
C ILE A 35 5.79 -3.75 13.64
N ALA A 36 6.30 -2.94 14.58
CA ALA A 36 5.58 -2.54 15.77
C ALA A 36 4.30 -1.75 15.43
N ASN A 37 4.35 -0.81 14.48
CA ASN A 37 3.18 -0.03 14.08
C ASN A 37 2.04 -0.93 13.55
N PRO A 38 2.25 -1.79 12.53
CA PRO A 38 1.25 -2.76 12.09
C PRO A 38 0.67 -3.61 13.21
N LEU A 39 1.53 -4.14 14.09
CA LEU A 39 1.12 -4.98 15.19
C LEU A 39 0.26 -4.25 16.23
N LEU A 40 0.61 -3.01 16.57
CA LEU A 40 -0.18 -2.21 17.51
C LEU A 40 -1.59 -1.96 16.97
N PHE A 41 -1.71 -1.62 15.68
CA PHE A 41 -3.03 -1.52 15.03
C PHE A 41 -3.78 -2.85 15.05
N ALA A 42 -3.10 -3.97 14.77
CA ALA A 42 -3.72 -5.29 14.84
C ALA A 42 -4.25 -5.61 16.24
N VAL A 43 -3.49 -5.28 17.30
CA VAL A 43 -3.91 -5.46 18.70
C VAL A 43 -5.13 -4.61 19.02
N ILE A 44 -5.15 -3.34 18.61
CA ILE A 44 -6.29 -2.43 18.82
C ILE A 44 -7.54 -2.99 18.14
N TYR A 45 -7.45 -3.34 16.85
CA TYR A 45 -8.61 -3.88 16.13
C TYR A 45 -9.04 -5.26 16.63
N TYR A 46 -8.10 -6.12 17.02
CA TYR A 46 -8.40 -7.39 17.65
C TYR A 46 -9.20 -7.19 18.95
N PHE A 47 -8.74 -6.29 19.82
CA PHE A 47 -9.43 -5.98 21.08
C PHE A 47 -10.87 -5.52 20.81
N ILE A 48 -11.05 -4.57 19.90
CA ILE A 48 -12.39 -4.02 19.58
C ILE A 48 -13.28 -5.11 18.94
N PHE A 49 -12.84 -5.75 17.86
CA PHE A 49 -13.74 -6.61 17.09
C PHE A 49 -13.90 -8.01 17.67
N LYS A 50 -12.84 -8.58 18.26
CA LYS A 50 -12.92 -9.93 18.84
C LYS A 50 -13.42 -9.93 20.27
N LEU A 51 -12.92 -9.03 21.12
CA LEU A 51 -13.27 -9.05 22.55
C LEU A 51 -14.50 -8.21 22.87
N VAL A 52 -14.61 -7.00 22.33
CA VAL A 52 -15.75 -6.10 22.58
C VAL A 52 -16.96 -6.48 21.72
N MET A 53 -16.79 -6.51 20.39
CA MET A 53 -17.87 -6.81 19.44
C MET A 53 -18.15 -8.30 19.27
N ARG A 54 -17.29 -9.18 19.77
CA ARG A 54 -17.45 -10.66 19.77
C ARG A 54 -17.75 -11.25 18.39
N VAL A 55 -17.05 -10.76 17.37
CA VAL A 55 -17.19 -11.27 16.00
C VAL A 55 -16.84 -12.77 15.95
N GLN A 56 -17.74 -13.54 15.35
CA GLN A 56 -17.67 -15.01 15.25
C GLN A 56 -16.96 -15.46 13.97
N ILE A 57 -15.80 -14.87 13.69
CA ILE A 57 -14.93 -15.31 12.59
C ILE A 57 -13.87 -16.28 13.14
N PRO A 58 -13.69 -17.46 12.52
CA PRO A 58 -12.65 -18.40 12.92
C PRO A 58 -11.26 -17.82 12.66
N ASN A 59 -10.30 -18.09 13.54
CA ASN A 59 -8.92 -17.59 13.44
C ASN A 59 -8.83 -16.08 13.17
N TYR A 60 -9.68 -15.29 13.85
CA TYR A 60 -9.85 -13.85 13.58
C TYR A 60 -8.55 -13.06 13.57
N THR A 61 -7.57 -13.41 14.41
CA THR A 61 -6.27 -12.74 14.43
C THR A 61 -5.57 -12.87 13.08
N VAL A 62 -5.53 -14.08 12.50
CA VAL A 62 -4.96 -14.32 11.17
C VAL A 62 -5.79 -13.57 10.11
N PHE A 63 -7.11 -13.71 10.16
CA PHE A 63 -8.04 -13.02 9.25
C PHE A 63 -7.81 -11.50 9.20
N LEU A 64 -7.58 -10.90 10.37
CA LEU A 64 -7.34 -9.48 10.54
C LEU A 64 -5.98 -9.08 9.97
N ILE A 65 -4.89 -9.72 10.39
CA ILE A 65 -3.53 -9.31 9.97
C ILE A 65 -3.29 -9.51 8.47
N THR A 66 -3.89 -10.55 7.87
CA THR A 66 -3.73 -10.83 6.44
C THR A 66 -4.41 -9.80 5.54
N GLY A 67 -5.44 -9.11 6.03
CA GLY A 67 -6.05 -7.97 5.34
C GLY A 67 -5.46 -6.62 5.77
N LEU A 68 -5.09 -6.48 7.04
CA LEU A 68 -4.65 -5.21 7.61
C LEU A 68 -3.24 -4.81 7.16
N PHE A 69 -2.30 -5.74 7.06
CA PHE A 69 -0.92 -5.41 6.69
C PHE A 69 -0.79 -4.95 5.23
N PRO A 70 -1.39 -5.63 4.22
CA PRO A 70 -1.42 -5.12 2.85
C PRO A 70 -2.20 -3.81 2.73
N TRP A 71 -3.26 -3.61 3.53
CA TRP A 71 -3.97 -2.34 3.59
C TRP A 71 -3.07 -1.21 4.10
N GLN A 72 -2.30 -1.45 5.16
CA GLN A 72 -1.37 -0.47 5.70
C GLN A 72 -0.28 -0.08 4.70
N TRP A 73 0.18 -1.04 3.89
CA TRP A 73 1.06 -0.74 2.78
C TRP A 73 0.42 0.26 1.80
N PHE A 74 -0.81 -0.01 1.36
CA PHE A 74 -1.55 0.91 0.47
C PHE A 74 -1.74 2.28 1.11
N ALA A 75 -2.32 2.33 2.31
CA ALA A 75 -2.66 3.57 3.01
C ALA A 75 -1.42 4.44 3.30
N SER A 76 -0.34 3.82 3.78
CA SER A 76 0.91 4.53 4.08
C SER A 76 1.60 5.01 2.81
N SER A 77 1.58 4.21 1.73
CA SER A 77 2.17 4.60 0.44
C SER A 77 1.50 5.85 -0.12
N VAL A 78 0.16 5.88 -0.14
CA VAL A 78 -0.62 7.02 -0.64
C VAL A 78 -0.40 8.25 0.24
N SER A 79 -0.48 8.09 1.57
CA SER A 79 -0.32 9.18 2.52
C SER A 79 1.08 9.80 2.48
N ASN A 80 2.13 8.97 2.41
CA ASN A 80 3.50 9.45 2.37
C ASN A 80 3.86 10.03 1.00
N SER A 81 3.26 9.52 -0.07
CA SER A 81 3.47 10.06 -1.42
C SER A 81 2.85 11.44 -1.61
N LEU A 82 1.78 11.78 -0.88
CA LEU A 82 1.14 13.09 -0.90
C LEU A 82 2.12 14.26 -0.72
N PHE A 83 3.11 14.09 0.17
CA PHE A 83 4.13 15.10 0.49
C PHE A 83 5.47 14.87 -0.22
N SER A 84 5.58 13.86 -1.07
CA SER A 84 6.85 13.40 -1.66
C SER A 84 7.58 14.47 -2.45
N PHE A 85 6.89 15.24 -3.31
CA PHE A 85 7.54 16.30 -4.09
C PHE A 85 7.92 17.52 -3.25
N ILE A 86 7.09 17.88 -2.26
CA ILE A 86 7.33 19.04 -1.39
C ILE A 86 8.55 18.78 -0.50
N SER A 87 8.61 17.61 0.14
CA SER A 87 9.74 17.19 0.97
C SER A 87 11.05 17.07 0.19
N ASN A 88 10.98 16.81 -1.12
CA ASN A 88 12.13 16.68 -2.01
C ASN A 88 12.35 17.89 -2.93
N ALA A 89 11.74 19.05 -2.63
CA ALA A 89 11.79 20.25 -3.47
C ALA A 89 13.21 20.68 -3.85
N GLN A 90 14.14 20.66 -2.89
CA GLN A 90 15.53 21.06 -3.11
C GLN A 90 16.24 20.13 -4.12
N ILE A 91 16.01 18.82 -4.04
CA ILE A 91 16.60 17.83 -4.94
C ILE A 91 16.02 18.03 -6.35
N ILE A 92 14.71 18.23 -6.45
CA ILE A 92 14.00 18.47 -7.72
C ILE A 92 14.51 19.73 -8.43
N LYS A 93 14.81 20.80 -7.68
CA LYS A 93 15.31 22.08 -8.22
C LYS A 93 16.78 22.02 -8.64
N LYS A 94 17.61 21.23 -7.94
CA LYS A 94 19.07 21.24 -8.10
C LYS A 94 19.61 20.12 -9.01
N THR A 95 18.84 19.09 -9.31
CA THR A 95 19.33 17.91 -10.04
C THR A 95 18.35 17.46 -11.13
N ILE A 96 18.89 16.88 -12.21
CA ILE A 96 18.11 16.43 -13.37
C ILE A 96 17.96 14.89 -13.30
N PHE A 97 16.76 14.42 -13.02
CA PHE A 97 16.40 13.00 -13.00
C PHE A 97 14.89 12.82 -13.22
N PRO A 98 14.40 11.61 -13.53
CA PRO A 98 12.96 11.35 -13.65
C PRO A 98 12.25 11.56 -12.31
N ARG A 99 11.49 12.65 -12.19
CA ARG A 99 10.82 13.04 -10.94
C ARG A 99 9.82 11.98 -10.44
N SER A 100 9.27 11.16 -11.34
CA SER A 100 8.37 10.04 -10.99
C SER A 100 9.01 8.99 -10.07
N ILE A 101 10.35 8.95 -9.99
CA ILE A 101 11.07 8.07 -9.07
C ILE A 101 10.78 8.42 -7.60
N ILE A 102 10.49 9.69 -7.27
CA ILE A 102 10.27 10.10 -5.88
C ILE A 102 9.02 9.40 -5.29
N PRO A 103 7.80 9.49 -5.88
CA PRO A 103 6.66 8.71 -5.41
C PRO A 103 6.92 7.20 -5.45
N PHE A 104 7.66 6.70 -6.44
CA PHE A 104 8.00 5.28 -6.54
C PHE A 104 8.82 4.80 -5.34
N CYS A 105 9.86 5.55 -4.94
CA CYS A 105 10.68 5.24 -3.77
C CYS A 105 9.85 5.17 -2.49
N ASN A 106 8.84 6.05 -2.33
CA ASN A 106 7.94 6.01 -1.18
C ASN A 106 7.09 4.72 -1.17
N VAL A 107 6.47 4.37 -2.29
CA VAL A 107 5.67 3.14 -2.43
C VAL A 107 6.54 1.89 -2.23
N PHE A 108 7.76 1.89 -2.76
CA PHE A 108 8.71 0.79 -2.63
C PHE A 108 9.22 0.64 -1.20
N MET A 109 9.46 1.74 -0.48
CA MET A 109 9.83 1.68 0.93
C MET A 109 8.72 1.05 1.79
N GLU A 110 7.45 1.42 1.55
CA GLU A 110 6.33 0.80 2.27
C GLU A 110 6.12 -0.67 1.87
N PHE A 111 6.48 -1.04 0.63
CA PHE A 111 6.53 -2.45 0.22
C PHE A 111 7.58 -3.23 1.03
N LEU A 112 8.77 -2.67 1.24
CA LEU A 112 9.78 -3.29 2.10
C LEU A 112 9.27 -3.45 3.55
N HIS A 113 8.55 -2.45 4.08
CA HIS A 113 7.91 -2.59 5.39
C HIS A 113 6.87 -3.71 5.43
N PHE A 114 6.05 -3.83 4.39
CA PHE A 114 5.12 -4.96 4.27
C PHE A 114 5.84 -6.30 4.25
N LEU A 115 6.97 -6.44 3.52
CA LEU A 115 7.76 -7.67 3.54
C LEU A 115 8.25 -8.02 4.96
N CYS A 116 8.61 -7.03 5.77
CA CYS A 116 8.97 -7.25 7.19
C CYS A 116 7.79 -7.78 8.03
N THR A 117 6.55 -7.61 7.59
CA THR A 117 5.36 -8.17 8.26
C THR A 117 5.05 -9.62 7.87
N ILE A 118 5.60 -10.14 6.76
CA ILE A 118 5.34 -11.53 6.33
C ILE A 118 5.78 -12.56 7.39
N PRO A 119 6.98 -12.46 8.00
CA PRO A 119 7.36 -13.37 9.10
C PRO A 119 6.37 -13.36 10.26
N VAL A 120 5.77 -12.20 10.57
CA VAL A 120 4.75 -12.06 11.61
C VAL A 120 3.50 -12.86 11.24
N ILE A 121 3.03 -12.77 10.00
CA ILE A 121 1.90 -13.56 9.51
C ILE A 121 2.19 -15.06 9.65
N ILE A 122 3.40 -15.51 9.28
CA ILE A 122 3.83 -16.91 9.41
C ILE A 122 3.77 -17.37 10.86
N VAL A 123 4.31 -16.58 11.80
CA VAL A 123 4.27 -16.91 13.23
C VAL A 123 2.85 -17.11 13.72
N PHE A 124 1.93 -16.20 13.38
CA PHE A 124 0.53 -16.34 13.77
C PHE A 124 -0.16 -17.53 13.11
N LEU A 125 0.10 -17.82 11.83
CA LEU A 125 -0.44 -19.03 11.19
C LEU A 125 -0.04 -20.30 11.96
N LEU A 126 1.24 -20.43 12.31
CA LEU A 126 1.75 -21.58 13.07
C LEU A 126 1.09 -21.70 14.46
N ILE A 127 0.89 -20.57 15.17
CA ILE A 127 0.19 -20.54 16.46
C ILE A 127 -1.25 -21.08 16.32
N TYR A 128 -1.94 -20.72 15.23
CA TYR A 128 -3.31 -21.18 14.94
C TYR A 128 -3.35 -22.55 14.23
N LYS A 129 -2.23 -23.28 14.18
CA LYS A 129 -2.10 -24.59 13.50
C LYS A 129 -2.45 -24.56 12.01
N MET A 130 -2.26 -23.41 11.38
CA MET A 130 -2.35 -23.21 9.93
C MET A 130 -0.93 -23.22 9.34
N THR A 131 -0.77 -23.75 8.15
CA THR A 131 0.53 -23.82 7.48
C THR A 131 0.58 -22.90 6.26
N PRO A 132 1.64 -22.11 6.08
CA PRO A 132 1.85 -21.36 4.84
C PRO A 132 1.84 -22.31 3.64
N SER A 133 1.09 -21.95 2.60
CA SER A 133 1.04 -22.73 1.36
C SER A 133 2.25 -22.42 0.48
N TRP A 134 2.72 -23.40 -0.30
CA TRP A 134 3.71 -23.19 -1.37
C TRP A 134 3.27 -22.12 -2.38
N SER A 135 1.96 -21.88 -2.50
CA SER A 135 1.36 -20.81 -3.30
C SER A 135 1.91 -19.42 -3.00
N TRP A 136 2.47 -19.19 -1.82
CA TRP A 136 3.03 -17.90 -1.44
C TRP A 136 4.22 -17.49 -2.31
N LEU A 137 5.03 -18.45 -2.76
CA LEU A 137 6.24 -18.18 -3.54
C LEU A 137 5.95 -17.41 -4.84
N TRP A 138 4.83 -17.72 -5.50
CA TRP A 138 4.38 -17.02 -6.71
C TRP A 138 3.24 -16.04 -6.44
N GLY A 139 2.35 -16.33 -5.49
CA GLY A 139 1.22 -15.47 -5.17
C GLY A 139 1.61 -14.14 -4.55
N VAL A 140 2.61 -14.13 -3.65
CA VAL A 140 3.07 -12.89 -3.00
C VAL A 140 3.68 -11.92 -4.03
N PRO A 141 4.61 -12.35 -4.91
CA PRO A 141 5.09 -11.48 -5.98
C PRO A 141 4.00 -11.05 -6.96
N LEU A 142 3.06 -11.94 -7.32
CA LEU A 142 2.01 -11.65 -8.29
C LEU A 142 1.03 -10.58 -7.79
N ILE A 143 0.44 -10.77 -6.61
CA ILE A 143 -0.48 -9.79 -6.02
C ILE A 143 0.28 -8.53 -5.60
N GLY A 144 1.49 -8.69 -5.06
CA GLY A 144 2.37 -7.58 -4.70
C GLY A 144 2.69 -6.67 -5.88
N MET A 145 3.05 -7.22 -7.02
CA MET A 145 3.35 -6.40 -8.20
C MET A 145 2.12 -5.63 -8.69
N ALA A 146 0.94 -6.26 -8.70
CA ALA A 146 -0.29 -5.58 -9.08
C ALA A 146 -0.62 -4.43 -8.11
N GLN A 147 -0.59 -4.69 -6.80
CA GLN A 147 -0.80 -3.64 -5.79
C GLN A 147 0.24 -2.52 -5.89
N MET A 148 1.51 -2.85 -6.17
CA MET A 148 2.56 -1.85 -6.34
C MET A 148 2.28 -0.93 -7.53
N ILE A 149 1.86 -1.49 -8.67
CA ILE A 149 1.49 -0.72 -9.87
C ILE A 149 0.29 0.20 -9.58
N LEU A 150 -0.77 -0.34 -8.97
CA LEU A 150 -1.97 0.43 -8.62
C LEU A 150 -1.63 1.59 -7.67
N THR A 151 -0.92 1.25 -6.59
CA THR A 151 -0.57 2.20 -5.53
C THR A 151 0.39 3.27 -6.05
N PHE A 152 1.33 2.90 -6.93
CA PHE A 152 2.21 3.86 -7.59
C PHE A 152 1.45 4.80 -8.52
N GLY A 153 0.53 4.29 -9.34
CA GLY A 153 -0.31 5.12 -10.21
C GLY A 153 -1.10 6.17 -9.42
N LEU A 154 -1.77 5.72 -8.35
CA LEU A 154 -2.53 6.60 -7.46
C LEU A 154 -1.64 7.61 -6.72
N SER A 155 -0.51 7.15 -6.18
CA SER A 155 0.48 7.98 -5.48
C SER A 155 1.06 9.06 -6.38
N LEU A 156 1.36 8.71 -7.64
CA LEU A 156 1.87 9.63 -8.65
C LEU A 156 0.83 10.70 -9.02
N ALA A 157 -0.44 10.32 -9.15
CA ALA A 157 -1.53 11.26 -9.41
C ALA A 157 -1.67 12.26 -8.25
N ILE A 158 -1.81 11.73 -7.03
CA ILE A 158 -2.08 12.52 -5.82
C ILE A 158 -0.91 13.46 -5.50
N SER A 159 0.33 12.96 -5.53
CA SER A 159 1.50 13.80 -5.25
C SER A 159 1.65 14.93 -6.26
N SER A 160 1.37 14.67 -7.53
CA SER A 160 1.42 15.67 -8.60
C SER A 160 0.35 16.73 -8.44
N MET A 161 -0.88 16.33 -8.10
CA MET A 161 -1.99 17.25 -7.90
C MET A 161 -1.82 18.08 -6.63
N ASN A 162 -1.22 17.53 -5.56
CA ASN A 162 -1.05 18.22 -4.29
C ASN A 162 -0.19 19.49 -4.40
N LEU A 163 0.73 19.54 -5.37
CA LEU A 163 1.50 20.76 -5.64
C LEU A 163 0.62 21.95 -6.01
N PHE A 164 -0.52 21.70 -6.65
CA PHE A 164 -1.45 22.72 -7.13
C PHE A 164 -2.69 22.85 -6.24
N PHE A 165 -3.12 21.75 -5.62
CA PHE A 165 -4.33 21.65 -4.81
C PHE A 165 -4.01 21.14 -3.40
N ARG A 166 -3.72 22.08 -2.48
CA ARG A 166 -3.30 21.77 -1.11
C ARG A 166 -4.39 21.14 -0.25
N ASP A 167 -5.66 21.30 -0.60
CA ASP A 167 -6.75 20.67 0.14
C ASP A 167 -6.71 19.13 0.07
N LEU A 168 -5.97 18.55 -0.88
CA LEU A 168 -5.71 17.11 -0.93
C LEU A 168 -5.04 16.61 0.36
N GLU A 169 -4.27 17.45 1.06
CA GLU A 169 -3.68 17.13 2.36
C GLU A 169 -4.73 16.75 3.42
N ARG A 170 -5.97 17.23 3.28
CA ARG A 170 -7.11 16.89 4.16
C ARG A 170 -8.01 15.81 3.57
N PHE A 171 -8.28 15.88 2.26
CA PHE A 171 -9.18 14.93 1.61
C PHE A 171 -8.61 13.51 1.53
N ILE A 172 -7.31 13.35 1.31
CA ILE A 172 -6.71 12.02 1.14
C ILE A 172 -6.77 11.19 2.42
N PRO A 173 -6.39 11.71 3.61
CA PRO A 173 -6.56 10.95 4.86
C PRO A 173 -8.02 10.53 5.13
N LEU A 174 -8.99 11.42 4.87
CA LEU A 174 -10.41 11.10 5.00
C LEU A 174 -10.86 10.02 4.00
N GLY A 175 -10.39 10.11 2.75
CA GLY A 175 -10.69 9.11 1.72
C GLY A 175 -10.11 7.74 2.04
N ILE A 176 -8.87 7.68 2.55
CA ILE A 176 -8.24 6.44 3.03
C ILE A 176 -9.04 5.86 4.19
N MET A 177 -9.43 6.67 5.17
CA MET A 177 -10.25 6.21 6.29
C MET A 177 -11.60 5.66 5.82
N LEU A 178 -12.28 6.34 4.90
CA LEU A 178 -13.54 5.86 4.32
C LEU A 178 -13.34 4.53 3.58
N MET A 179 -12.31 4.44 2.73
CA MET A 179 -11.99 3.20 2.01
C MET A 179 -11.67 2.04 2.95
N PHE A 180 -11.02 2.29 4.09
CA PHE A 180 -10.73 1.24 5.08
C PHE A 180 -11.99 0.54 5.56
N TYR A 181 -13.03 1.32 5.91
CA TYR A 181 -14.30 0.77 6.38
C TYR A 181 -15.18 0.21 5.25
N CYS A 182 -15.07 0.76 4.03
CA CYS A 182 -15.74 0.21 2.84
C CYS A 182 -15.09 -1.10 2.33
N THR A 183 -13.92 -1.46 2.85
CA THR A 183 -13.20 -2.67 2.46
C THR A 183 -13.37 -3.73 3.55
N PRO A 184 -13.65 -5.01 3.22
CA PRO A 184 -13.86 -6.05 4.21
C PRO A 184 -12.52 -6.50 4.83
N ILE A 185 -11.90 -5.63 5.64
CA ILE A 185 -10.64 -5.89 6.35
C ILE A 185 -10.94 -6.42 7.76
N LEU A 186 -11.86 -5.74 8.47
CA LEU A 186 -12.23 -6.04 9.85
C LEU A 186 -13.36 -7.07 9.97
N TYR A 187 -14.11 -7.28 8.89
CA TYR A 187 -15.32 -8.08 8.83
C TYR A 187 -15.35 -8.94 7.55
N SER A 188 -16.14 -10.03 7.55
CA SER A 188 -16.31 -10.89 6.37
C SER A 188 -17.17 -10.21 5.30
N SER A 189 -16.87 -10.46 4.03
CA SER A 189 -17.68 -10.00 2.89
C SER A 189 -19.14 -10.46 2.97
N ASP A 190 -19.41 -11.59 3.63
CA ASP A 190 -20.75 -12.17 3.77
C ASP A 190 -21.68 -11.34 4.67
N LEU A 191 -21.10 -10.49 5.53
CA LEU A 191 -21.86 -9.60 6.41
C LEU A 191 -22.43 -8.39 5.66
N ILE A 192 -21.98 -8.13 4.43
CA ILE A 192 -22.46 -7.01 3.62
C ILE A 192 -23.83 -7.37 3.03
N PRO A 193 -24.89 -6.57 3.30
CA PRO A 193 -26.20 -6.82 2.70
C PRO A 193 -26.12 -6.86 1.17
N ALA A 194 -26.91 -7.74 0.53
CA ALA A 194 -26.89 -7.95 -0.92
C ALA A 194 -27.00 -6.64 -1.73
N LYS A 195 -27.78 -5.67 -1.24
CA LYS A 195 -27.94 -4.34 -1.85
C LYS A 195 -26.62 -3.55 -1.98
N TYR A 196 -25.63 -3.81 -1.14
CA TYR A 196 -24.36 -3.06 -1.08
C TYR A 196 -23.15 -3.88 -1.55
N GLN A 197 -23.35 -5.12 -2.01
CA GLN A 197 -22.24 -5.94 -2.51
C GLN A 197 -21.54 -5.36 -3.74
N TRP A 198 -22.22 -4.50 -4.52
CA TRP A 198 -21.60 -3.76 -5.63
C TRP A 198 -20.41 -2.90 -5.18
N MET A 199 -20.33 -2.50 -3.90
CA MET A 199 -19.19 -1.73 -3.39
C MET A 199 -17.90 -2.55 -3.42
N LEU A 200 -17.99 -3.89 -3.30
CA LEU A 200 -16.84 -4.78 -3.42
C LEU A 200 -16.32 -4.84 -4.85
N THR A 201 -17.21 -4.92 -5.85
CA THR A 201 -16.80 -5.06 -7.24
C THR A 201 -16.27 -3.76 -7.85
N ILE A 202 -16.76 -2.60 -7.37
CA ILE A 202 -16.28 -1.29 -7.85
C ILE A 202 -14.96 -0.88 -7.20
N ASN A 203 -14.69 -1.34 -5.97
CA ASN A 203 -13.50 -0.94 -5.23
C ASN A 203 -12.33 -1.91 -5.51
N PRO A 204 -11.35 -1.53 -6.36
CA PRO A 204 -10.23 -2.42 -6.70
C PRO A 204 -9.34 -2.75 -5.51
N VAL A 205 -9.33 -1.89 -4.48
CA VAL A 205 -8.58 -2.14 -3.25
C VAL A 205 -9.22 -3.29 -2.48
N SER A 206 -10.55 -3.46 -2.56
CA SER A 206 -11.22 -4.56 -1.88
C SER A 206 -10.92 -5.92 -2.49
N GLU A 207 -10.87 -6.01 -3.82
CA GLU A 207 -10.44 -7.23 -4.51
C GLU A 207 -8.99 -7.59 -4.13
N ILE A 208 -8.09 -6.61 -4.01
CA ILE A 208 -6.71 -6.82 -3.56
C ILE A 208 -6.66 -7.37 -2.13
N MET A 209 -7.41 -6.77 -1.18
CA MET A 209 -7.39 -7.23 0.21
C MET A 209 -7.98 -8.63 0.37
N LEU A 210 -9.01 -8.96 -0.40
CA LEU A 210 -9.57 -10.32 -0.45
C LEU A 210 -8.57 -11.31 -1.03
N ALA A 211 -7.90 -10.96 -2.15
CA ALA A 211 -6.89 -11.82 -2.77
C ALA A 211 -5.70 -12.09 -1.84
N TRP A 212 -5.23 -11.08 -1.08
CA TRP A 212 -4.21 -11.29 -0.05
C TRP A 212 -4.68 -12.21 1.07
N ARG A 213 -5.91 -12.03 1.56
CA ARG A 213 -6.47 -12.88 2.60
C ARG A 213 -6.57 -14.33 2.14
N ASP A 214 -7.11 -14.58 0.95
CA ASP A 214 -7.25 -15.93 0.41
C ASP A 214 -5.90 -16.60 0.16
N LEU A 215 -4.91 -15.84 -0.34
CA LEU A 215 -3.55 -16.36 -0.51
C LEU A 215 -2.94 -16.74 0.84
N PHE A 216 -3.01 -15.87 1.85
CA PHE A 216 -2.35 -16.10 3.13
C PHE A 216 -3.06 -17.15 4.00
N MET A 217 -4.39 -17.17 4.02
CA MET A 217 -5.16 -18.10 4.85
C MET A 217 -5.38 -19.45 4.17
N ASN A 218 -5.76 -19.43 2.89
CA ASN A 218 -6.24 -20.61 2.16
C ASN A 218 -5.21 -21.12 1.14
N GLY A 219 -4.20 -20.32 0.78
CA GLY A 219 -3.25 -20.68 -0.27
C GLY A 219 -3.86 -20.67 -1.67
N VAL A 220 -5.03 -20.05 -1.83
CA VAL A 220 -5.81 -20.04 -3.08
C VAL A 220 -5.53 -18.76 -3.85
N ILE A 221 -5.40 -18.90 -5.17
CA ILE A 221 -5.14 -17.81 -6.10
C ILE A 221 -6.27 -17.81 -7.13
N HIS A 222 -7.12 -16.80 -7.04
CA HIS A 222 -8.21 -16.60 -8.00
C HIS A 222 -7.70 -15.80 -9.20
N TYR A 223 -7.24 -16.51 -10.25
CA TYR A 223 -6.66 -15.89 -11.44
C TYR A 223 -7.57 -14.87 -12.14
N HIS A 224 -8.89 -15.10 -12.11
CA HIS A 224 -9.86 -14.16 -12.67
C HIS A 224 -9.87 -12.83 -11.92
N SER A 225 -9.90 -12.86 -10.59
CA SER A 225 -9.80 -11.66 -9.75
C SER A 225 -8.45 -10.96 -9.93
N ILE A 226 -7.35 -11.71 -10.05
CA ILE A 226 -6.03 -11.14 -10.29
C ILE A 226 -5.97 -10.39 -11.63
N LEU A 227 -6.59 -10.94 -12.68
CA LEU A 227 -6.67 -10.24 -13.96
C LEU A 227 -7.41 -8.90 -13.82
N SER A 228 -8.54 -8.88 -13.12
CA SER A 228 -9.28 -7.64 -12.82
C SER A 228 -8.41 -6.65 -12.06
N ILE A 229 -7.70 -7.11 -11.02
CA ILE A 229 -6.77 -6.28 -10.24
C ILE A 229 -5.70 -5.66 -11.15
N TYR A 230 -5.09 -6.43 -12.07
CA TYR A 230 -4.10 -5.90 -13.00
C TYR A 230 -4.70 -4.87 -13.96
N ILE A 231 -5.90 -5.10 -14.48
CA ILE A 231 -6.61 -4.14 -15.33
C ILE A 231 -6.78 -2.80 -14.58
N TYR A 232 -7.30 -2.84 -13.35
CA TYR A 232 -7.42 -1.63 -12.53
C TYR A 232 -6.05 -1.00 -12.26
N SER A 233 -5.03 -1.80 -11.93
CA SER A 233 -3.67 -1.32 -11.67
C SER A 233 -3.12 -0.53 -12.86
N PHE A 234 -3.26 -1.04 -14.09
CA PHE A 234 -2.83 -0.34 -15.29
C PHE A 234 -3.68 0.89 -15.61
N ILE A 235 -4.99 0.88 -15.33
CA ILE A 235 -5.85 2.06 -15.47
C ILE A 235 -5.37 3.17 -14.54
N PHE A 236 -5.17 2.88 -13.25
CA PHE A 236 -4.67 3.85 -12.27
C PHE A 236 -3.27 4.36 -12.63
N LEU A 237 -2.40 3.48 -13.12
CA LEU A 237 -1.08 3.88 -13.62
C LEU A 237 -1.19 4.83 -14.83
N ALA A 238 -2.04 4.52 -15.80
CA ALA A 238 -2.24 5.34 -16.98
C ALA A 238 -2.79 6.73 -16.61
N VAL A 239 -3.79 6.78 -15.73
CA VAL A 239 -4.35 8.04 -15.21
C VAL A 239 -3.30 8.85 -14.45
N GLY A 240 -2.56 8.22 -13.54
CA GLY A 240 -1.49 8.88 -12.79
C GLY A 240 -0.37 9.39 -13.66
N ALA A 241 0.06 8.60 -14.65
CA ALA A 241 1.08 8.99 -15.62
C ALA A 241 0.60 10.14 -16.51
N PHE A 242 -0.67 10.14 -16.93
CA PHE A 242 -1.26 11.24 -17.71
C PHE A 242 -1.25 12.55 -16.91
N ILE A 243 -1.74 12.52 -15.66
CA ILE A 243 -1.76 13.69 -14.77
C ILE A 243 -0.33 14.20 -14.53
N PHE A 244 0.60 13.32 -14.17
CA PHE A 244 2.00 13.68 -13.96
C PHE A 244 2.64 14.30 -15.21
N ASN A 245 2.45 13.69 -16.39
CA ASN A 245 3.05 14.21 -17.61
C ASN A 245 2.51 15.58 -18.01
N LYS A 246 1.25 15.88 -17.68
CA LYS A 246 0.64 17.19 -17.90
C LYS A 246 1.17 18.25 -16.92
N LEU A 247 1.42 17.88 -15.67
CA LEU A 247 1.79 18.82 -14.60
C LEU A 247 3.30 19.00 -14.41
N LYS A 248 4.14 18.01 -14.78
CA LYS A 248 5.57 17.95 -14.45
C LYS A 248 6.37 19.19 -14.86
N TYR A 249 5.99 19.89 -15.94
CA TYR A 249 6.75 21.04 -16.44
C TYR A 249 6.71 22.23 -15.48
N ARG A 250 5.60 22.39 -14.74
CA ARG A 250 5.39 23.51 -13.80
C ARG A 250 5.89 23.23 -12.39
N PHE A 251 6.46 22.06 -12.12
CA PHE A 251 6.89 21.67 -10.77
C PHE A 251 7.96 22.62 -10.21
N ALA A 252 8.93 23.03 -11.02
CA ALA A 252 10.03 23.88 -10.57
C ALA A 252 9.58 25.32 -10.24
N GLU A 253 8.49 25.78 -10.84
CA GLU A 253 7.91 27.12 -10.61
C GLU A 253 7.12 27.19 -9.30
N ILE A 254 6.53 26.07 -8.87
CA ILE A 254 5.58 26.00 -7.75
C ILE A 254 6.22 25.49 -6.46
N LEU A 255 7.17 24.57 -6.59
CA LEU A 255 8.04 24.15 -5.48
C LEU A 255 8.94 25.30 -5.04
#